data_AF-A0A1B6G7Y7-F1
#
_entry.id   AF-A0A1B6G7Y7-F1
#
_cell.length_a   1.000
_cell.length_b   1.000
_cell.length_c   1.000
_cell.angle_alpha   90.00
_cell.angle_beta   90.00
_cell.angle_gamma   90.00
#
_symmetry.space_group_name_H-M   'P 1'
#
loop_
_entity.id
_entity.type
_entity.pdbx_description
1 polymer ?
#
loop_
_entity_poly.entity_id
_entity_poly.type
_entity_poly.pdbx_seq_one_letter_code
_entity_poly.pdbx_strand_id
1 'polypeptide(L)'
;SKECQNGKCTAPEVCSCSYGYKKDNLDSYKCNPVCSKECQNGKCTAPEVCSCNYGYKRDTLDSYRCNPVCSKECQNGKCTAPEVCFCNYGYEKDTLDRYRCNPVCSKECQNGKCTAPEVCSCSYGYKKDNLDSYKCNPVCSK
;
A
#
# COMPACT_ATOMS: atom_id res chain seq x y z
N SER A 1 -29.54 -31.04 -15.45
CA SER A 1 -28.78 -31.60 -14.31
C SER A 1 -27.86 -30.51 -13.80
N LYS A 2 -27.87 -30.19 -12.50
CA LYS A 2 -26.91 -29.25 -11.90
C LYS A 2 -25.68 -30.04 -11.43
N GLU A 3 -24.50 -29.53 -11.72
CA GLU A 3 -23.23 -30.15 -11.32
C GLU A 3 -22.75 -29.61 -9.98
N CYS A 4 -22.15 -30.47 -9.15
CA CYS A 4 -21.55 -30.08 -7.87
C CYS A 4 -20.19 -29.39 -8.12
N GLN A 5 -20.12 -28.06 -7.98
CA GLN A 5 -18.89 -27.30 -8.14
C GLN A 5 -17.97 -27.51 -6.93
N ASN A 6 -16.74 -27.99 -7.17
CA ASN A 6 -15.75 -28.36 -6.14
C ASN A 6 -16.24 -29.43 -5.14
N GLY A 7 -17.10 -30.33 -5.60
CA GLY A 7 -17.63 -31.43 -4.80
C GLY A 7 -17.98 -32.65 -5.64
N LYS A 8 -18.59 -33.64 -4.99
CA LYS A 8 -19.09 -34.86 -5.63
C LYS A 8 -20.58 -35.01 -5.32
N CYS A 9 -21.35 -35.44 -6.32
CA CYS A 9 -22.74 -35.85 -6.12
C CYS A 9 -22.77 -37.22 -5.43
N THR A 10 -23.38 -37.29 -4.25
CA THR A 10 -23.41 -38.52 -3.43
C THR A 10 -24.81 -39.14 -3.35
N ALA A 11 -25.86 -38.36 -3.64
CA ALA A 11 -27.25 -38.81 -3.76
C ALA A 11 -28.04 -37.79 -4.61
N PRO A 12 -29.29 -38.09 -5.02
CA PRO A 12 -30.13 -37.13 -5.76
C PRO A 12 -30.22 -35.78 -5.03
N GLU A 13 -29.87 -34.69 -5.71
CA GLU A 13 -29.83 -33.33 -5.17
C GLU A 13 -28.88 -33.12 -3.95
N VAL A 14 -27.97 -34.07 -3.67
CA VAL A 14 -27.01 -33.99 -2.55
C VAL A 14 -25.57 -33.91 -3.05
N CYS A 15 -24.94 -32.75 -2.83
CA CYS A 15 -23.51 -32.52 -3.05
C CYS A 15 -22.71 -32.60 -1.73
N SER A 16 -21.62 -33.37 -1.75
CA SER A 16 -20.59 -33.39 -0.71
C SER A 16 -19.34 -32.65 -1.20
N CYS A 17 -18.88 -31.67 -0.43
CA CYS A 17 -17.72 -30.86 -0.79
C CYS A 17 -16.40 -31.63 -0.66
N SER A 18 -15.45 -31.32 -1.55
CA SER A 18 -14.09 -31.86 -1.49
C SER A 18 -13.32 -31.32 -0.27
N TYR A 19 -12.22 -31.97 0.10
CA TYR A 19 -11.37 -31.54 1.20
C TYR A 19 -10.91 -30.08 1.04
N GLY A 20 -11.02 -29.29 2.10
CA GLY A 20 -10.67 -27.86 2.07
C GLY A 20 -11.74 -26.96 1.45
N TYR A 21 -12.94 -27.48 1.18
CA TYR A 21 -14.08 -26.69 0.71
C TYR A 21 -15.28 -26.85 1.65
N LYS A 22 -16.12 -25.82 1.72
CA LYS A 22 -17.37 -25.79 2.50
C LYS A 22 -18.54 -25.42 1.60
N LYS A 23 -19.73 -25.92 1.93
CA LYS A 23 -20.95 -25.62 1.18
C LYS A 23 -21.23 -24.12 1.18
N ASP A 24 -21.62 -23.58 0.04
CA ASP A 24 -22.07 -22.19 -0.07
C ASP A 24 -23.40 -22.01 0.68
N ASN A 25 -23.61 -20.83 1.26
CA ASN A 25 -24.79 -20.56 2.07
C ASN A 25 -26.06 -20.34 1.23
N LEU A 26 -25.91 -19.99 -0.05
CA LEU A 26 -26.99 -19.65 -0.97
C LEU A 26 -27.20 -20.75 -2.02
N ASP A 27 -26.14 -21.47 -2.42
CA ASP A 27 -26.21 -22.54 -3.42
C ASP A 27 -25.68 -23.88 -2.89
N SER A 28 -26.60 -24.84 -2.69
CA SER A 28 -26.27 -26.17 -2.20
C SER A 28 -25.44 -27.02 -3.17
N TYR A 29 -25.28 -26.61 -4.43
CA TYR A 29 -24.46 -27.28 -5.44
C TYR A 29 -23.06 -26.66 -5.53
N LYS A 30 -22.79 -25.59 -4.79
CA LYS A 30 -21.51 -24.90 -4.80
C LYS A 30 -20.75 -25.13 -3.51
N CYS A 31 -19.47 -25.47 -3.64
CA CYS A 31 -18.53 -25.56 -2.54
C CYS A 31 -17.47 -24.46 -2.68
N ASN A 32 -17.40 -23.57 -1.69
CA ASN A 32 -16.43 -22.50 -1.61
C ASN A 32 -15.15 -22.98 -0.93
N PRO A 33 -13.96 -22.55 -1.39
CA PRO A 33 -12.70 -22.90 -0.76
C PRO A 33 -12.62 -22.33 0.66
N VAL A 34 -11.88 -23.02 1.52
CA VAL A 34 -11.62 -22.65 2.91
C VAL A 34 -10.15 -22.23 3.02
N CYS A 35 -9.94 -21.09 3.68
CA CYS A 35 -8.63 -20.59 4.04
C CYS A 35 -8.59 -20.47 5.57
N SER A 36 -7.53 -20.96 6.21
CA SER A 36 -7.36 -20.92 7.67
C SER A 36 -7.30 -19.49 8.23
N LYS A 37 -6.89 -18.53 7.40
CA LYS A 37 -6.93 -17.09 7.70
C LYS A 37 -7.65 -16.35 6.58
N GLU A 38 -8.19 -15.18 6.92
CA GLU A 38 -8.77 -14.29 5.92
C GLU A 38 -7.70 -13.76 4.95
N CYS A 39 -8.00 -13.78 3.66
CA CYS A 39 -7.14 -13.21 2.63
C CYS A 39 -7.24 -11.68 2.63
N GLN A 40 -6.29 -10.99 3.26
CA GLN A 40 -6.26 -9.53 3.31
C GLN A 40 -5.96 -8.95 1.92
N ASN A 41 -6.85 -8.09 1.41
CA ASN A 41 -6.81 -7.55 0.04
C ASN A 41 -6.79 -8.63 -1.06
N GLY A 42 -7.43 -9.76 -0.79
CA GLY A 42 -7.56 -10.86 -1.74
C GLY A 42 -8.83 -11.66 -1.53
N LYS A 43 -8.90 -12.81 -2.20
CA LYS A 43 -9.97 -13.79 -2.08
C LYS A 43 -9.38 -15.19 -1.96
N CYS A 44 -10.01 -16.03 -1.15
CA CYS A 44 -9.71 -17.45 -1.11
C CYS A 44 -10.27 -18.08 -2.39
N THR A 45 -9.39 -18.58 -3.26
CA THR A 45 -9.75 -19.11 -4.59
C THR A 45 -9.53 -20.62 -4.71
N ALA A 46 -8.68 -21.17 -3.86
CA ALA A 46 -8.53 -22.60 -3.62
C ALA A 46 -8.18 -22.82 -2.12
N PRO A 47 -8.24 -24.06 -1.60
CA PRO A 47 -7.94 -24.33 -0.20
C PRO A 47 -6.58 -23.78 0.20
N GLU A 48 -6.53 -22.95 1.24
CA GLU A 48 -5.32 -22.26 1.71
C GLU A 48 -4.64 -21.35 0.67
N VAL A 49 -5.28 -21.05 -0.46
CA VAL A 49 -4.72 -20.21 -1.54
C VAL A 49 -5.49 -18.89 -1.65
N CYS A 50 -4.77 -17.81 -1.34
CA CYS A 50 -5.22 -16.45 -1.58
C CYS A 50 -4.78 -15.94 -2.97
N SER A 51 -5.75 -15.50 -3.76
CA SER A 51 -5.54 -14.68 -4.96
C SER A 51 -5.73 -13.21 -4.61
N CYS A 52 -4.72 -12.38 -4.90
CA CYS A 52 -4.77 -10.95 -4.62
C CYS A 52 -5.74 -10.21 -5.54
N ASN A 53 -6.36 -9.16 -5.02
CA ASN A 53 -7.17 -8.25 -5.82
C ASN A 53 -6.30 -7.49 -6.83
N TYR A 54 -6.92 -6.93 -7.86
CA TYR A 54 -6.22 -6.12 -8.87
C TYR A 54 -5.43 -4.97 -8.20
N GLY A 55 -4.17 -4.79 -8.63
CA GLY A 55 -3.26 -3.79 -8.07
C GLY A 55 -2.62 -4.21 -6.74
N TYR A 56 -2.79 -5.45 -6.29
CA TYR A 56 -2.10 -6.01 -5.13
C TYR A 56 -1.23 -7.20 -5.52
N LYS A 57 -0.17 -7.44 -4.74
CA LYS A 57 0.73 -8.59 -4.87
C LYS A 57 0.84 -9.34 -3.56
N ARG A 58 1.05 -10.65 -3.62
CA ARG A 58 1.22 -11.48 -2.42
C ARG A 58 2.42 -11.01 -1.61
N ASP A 59 2.25 -10.92 -0.30
CA ASP A 59 3.32 -10.63 0.63
C ASP A 59 4.32 -11.80 0.68
N THR A 60 5.60 -11.49 0.89
CA THR A 60 6.68 -12.49 0.87
C THR A 60 6.80 -13.27 2.18
N LEU A 61 6.23 -12.76 3.27
CA LEU A 61 6.29 -13.32 4.62
C LEU A 61 4.93 -13.91 5.04
N ASP A 62 3.82 -13.41 4.49
CA ASP A 62 2.47 -13.89 4.78
C ASP A 62 1.66 -14.20 3.51
N SER A 63 1.42 -15.48 3.23
CA SER A 63 0.66 -15.92 2.05
C SER A 63 -0.81 -15.50 2.06
N TYR A 64 -1.35 -15.09 3.22
CA TYR A 64 -2.71 -14.59 3.39
C TYR A 64 -2.81 -13.08 3.21
N ARG A 65 -1.69 -12.38 3.04
CA ARG A 65 -1.66 -10.93 2.85
C ARG A 65 -1.29 -10.56 1.43
N CYS A 66 -2.04 -9.61 0.87
CA CYS A 66 -1.73 -8.97 -0.39
C CYS A 66 -1.40 -7.48 -0.13
N ASN A 67 -0.18 -7.08 -0.50
CA ASN A 67 0.31 -5.72 -0.39
C ASN A 67 -0.04 -4.91 -1.64
N PRO A 68 -0.38 -3.61 -1.50
CA PRO A 68 -0.67 -2.76 -2.64
C PRO A 68 0.57 -2.58 -3.52
N VAL A 69 0.33 -2.39 -4.81
CA VAL A 69 1.35 -2.12 -5.81
C VAL A 69 1.23 -0.68 -6.28
N CYS A 70 2.36 0.02 -6.27
CA CYS A 70 2.51 1.32 -6.90
C CYS A 70 3.49 1.15 -8.05
N SER A 71 3.18 1.72 -9.22
CA SER A 71 4.02 1.62 -10.43
C SER A 71 5.39 2.28 -10.25
N LYS A 72 5.49 3.23 -9.31
CA LYS A 72 6.75 3.83 -8.84
C LYS A 72 6.80 3.77 -7.32
N GLU A 73 8.02 3.80 -6.78
CA GLU A 73 8.23 3.91 -5.34
C GLU A 73 7.69 5.25 -4.80
N CYS A 74 7.02 5.20 -3.64
CA CYS A 74 6.54 6.39 -2.96
C CYS A 74 7.70 7.09 -2.23
N GLN A 75 8.27 8.13 -2.84
CA GLN A 75 9.36 8.90 -2.24
C GLN A 75 8.85 9.67 -1.00
N ASN A 76 9.48 9.43 0.17
CA ASN A 76 9.06 9.95 1.48
C ASN A 76 7.61 9.58 1.87
N GLY A 77 7.14 8.42 1.41
CA GLY A 77 5.81 7.92 1.74
C GLY A 77 5.75 6.40 1.70
N LYS A 78 4.53 5.88 1.77
CA LYS A 78 4.23 4.45 1.70
C LYS A 78 3.10 4.20 0.73
N CYS A 79 3.22 3.14 -0.06
CA CYS A 79 2.12 2.66 -0.89
C CYS A 79 1.06 2.02 0.03
N THR A 80 -0.11 2.64 0.16
CA THR A 80 -1.17 2.21 1.09
C THR A 80 -2.37 1.61 0.37
N ALA A 81 -2.54 1.96 -0.90
CA ALA A 81 -3.49 1.35 -1.83
C ALA A 81 -2.84 1.31 -3.22
N PRO A 82 -3.41 0.56 -4.19
CA PRO A 82 -2.90 0.51 -5.54
C PRO A 82 -2.75 1.91 -6.12
N GLU A 83 -1.53 2.26 -6.53
CA GLU A 83 -1.18 3.59 -7.05
C GLU A 83 -1.43 4.79 -6.11
N VAL A 84 -1.61 4.53 -4.81
CA VAL A 84 -1.85 5.56 -3.78
C VAL A 84 -0.68 5.60 -2.79
N CYS A 85 0.09 6.67 -2.86
CA CYS A 85 1.11 7.02 -1.89
C CYS A 85 0.53 7.86 -0.76
N PHE A 86 0.73 7.40 0.47
CA PHE A 86 0.48 8.17 1.68
C PHE A 86 1.80 8.75 2.18
N CYS A 87 1.86 10.06 2.41
CA CYS A 87 3.08 10.74 2.80
C CYS A 87 3.41 10.49 4.28
N ASN A 88 4.71 10.40 4.58
CA ASN A 88 5.17 10.31 5.95
C ASN A 88 4.86 11.61 6.71
N TYR A 89 4.88 11.55 8.04
CA TYR A 89 4.65 12.74 8.88
C TYR A 89 5.62 13.88 8.52
N GLY A 90 5.09 15.10 8.39
CA GLY A 90 5.86 16.28 7.98
C GLY A 90 6.11 16.37 6.47
N TYR A 91 5.49 15.51 5.66
CA TYR A 91 5.53 15.59 4.20
C TYR A 91 4.12 15.71 3.61
N GLU A 92 4.04 16.41 2.48
CA GLU A 92 2.81 16.62 1.72
C GLU A 92 2.96 16.12 0.29
N LYS A 93 1.85 15.72 -0.31
CA LYS A 93 1.84 15.15 -1.66
C LYS A 93 2.23 16.22 -2.68
N ASP A 94 3.16 15.89 -3.57
CA ASP A 94 3.54 16.75 -4.68
C ASP A 94 2.36 16.92 -5.66
N THR A 95 2.17 18.14 -6.16
CA THR A 95 1.03 18.49 -7.03
C THR A 95 1.18 17.96 -8.46
N LEU A 96 2.42 17.65 -8.88
CA LEU A 96 2.76 17.19 -10.23
C LEU A 96 3.09 15.70 -10.26
N ASP A 97 3.64 15.16 -9.17
CA ASP A 97 4.01 13.74 -9.06
C ASP A 97 3.33 13.07 -7.86
N ARG A 98 2.30 12.25 -8.13
CA ARG A 98 1.56 11.53 -7.08
C ARG A 98 2.40 10.53 -6.27
N TYR A 99 3.60 10.17 -6.73
CA TYR A 99 4.51 9.26 -6.03
C TYR A 99 5.55 9.99 -5.20
N ARG A 100 5.56 11.33 -5.21
CA ARG A 100 6.48 12.14 -4.43
C ARG A 100 5.75 12.84 -3.30
N CYS A 101 6.37 12.78 -2.12
CA CYS A 101 5.99 13.58 -0.97
C CYS A 101 7.12 14.59 -0.67
N ASN A 102 6.77 15.87 -0.72
CA ASN A 102 7.67 16.98 -0.46
C ASN A 102 7.69 17.31 1.04
N PRO A 103 8.86 17.62 1.62
CA PRO A 103 8.94 18.01 3.02
C PRO A 103 8.21 19.34 3.26
N VAL A 104 7.55 19.44 4.41
CA VAL A 104 6.87 20.65 4.86
C VAL A 104 7.75 21.38 5.87
N CYS A 105 7.81 22.70 5.71
CA CYS A 105 8.47 23.61 6.64
C CYS A 105 7.44 24.63 7.10
N SER A 106 7.27 24.82 8.40
CA SER A 106 6.30 25.77 9.00
C SER A 106 6.49 27.22 8.53
N LYS A 107 7.71 27.57 8.09
CA LYS A 107 8.04 28.85 7.47
C LYS A 107 8.80 28.61 6.17
N GLU A 108 8.72 29.56 5.26
CA GLU A 108 9.48 29.54 4.03
C GLU A 108 11.00 29.63 4.31
N CYS A 109 11.78 28.76 3.65
CA CYS A 109 13.24 28.77 3.74
C CYS A 109 13.84 29.90 2.90
N GLN A 110 14.11 31.06 3.51
CA GLN A 110 14.69 32.22 2.82
C GLN A 110 16.12 31.93 2.36
N ASN A 111 16.38 32.05 1.05
CA ASN A 111 17.65 31.69 0.39
C ASN A 111 18.07 30.22 0.57
N GLY A 112 17.11 29.34 0.82
CA GLY A 112 17.33 27.90 0.98
C GLY A 112 16.20 27.08 0.38
N LYS A 113 16.21 25.77 0.67
CA LYS A 113 15.14 24.85 0.31
C LYS A 113 14.79 23.98 1.51
N CYS A 114 13.51 23.66 1.65
CA CYS A 114 13.07 22.65 2.61
C CYS A 114 13.50 21.28 2.08
N THR A 115 14.40 20.60 2.78
CA THR A 115 14.99 19.31 2.33
C THR A 115 14.54 18.14 3.19
N ALA A 116 14.10 18.41 4.41
CA ALA A 116 13.39 17.50 5.30
C ALA A 116 12.38 18.31 6.15
N PRO A 117 11.44 17.67 6.85
CA PRO A 117 10.43 18.38 7.63
C PRO A 117 11.09 19.34 8.62
N GLU A 118 10.67 20.61 8.61
CA GLU A 118 11.25 21.70 9.43
C GLU A 118 12.76 21.96 9.21
N VAL A 119 13.37 21.42 8.15
CA VAL A 119 14.80 21.57 7.86
C VAL A 119 15.02 22.34 6.56
N CYS A 120 15.53 23.55 6.71
CA CYS A 120 16.03 24.37 5.60
C CYS A 120 17.52 24.12 5.35
N SER A 121 17.85 23.72 4.12
CA SER A 121 19.22 23.69 3.60
C SER A 121 19.49 24.95 2.80
N CYS A 122 20.56 25.66 3.16
CA CYS A 122 20.95 26.90 2.51
C CYS A 122 21.52 26.65 1.12
N SER A 123 21.24 27.59 0.19
CA SER A 123 21.81 27.55 -1.15
C SER A 123 23.32 27.81 -1.13
N TYR A 124 24.02 27.46 -2.21
CA TYR A 124 25.45 27.70 -2.32
C TYR A 124 25.79 29.19 -2.09
N GLY A 125 26.82 29.46 -1.28
CA GLY A 125 27.20 30.81 -0.88
C GLY A 125 26.38 31.38 0.28
N TYR A 126 25.49 30.60 0.91
CA TYR A 126 24.73 31.01 2.09
C TYR A 126 24.99 30.06 3.28
N LYS A 127 24.86 30.59 4.49
CA LYS A 127 24.92 29.85 5.75
C LYS A 127 23.67 30.11 6.59
N LYS A 128 23.31 29.14 7.43
CA LYS A 128 22.14 29.24 8.32
C LYS A 128 22.30 30.44 9.27
N ASP A 129 21.22 31.18 9.49
CA ASP A 129 21.16 32.23 10.50
C ASP A 129 21.20 31.62 11.91
N ASN A 130 21.79 32.34 12.87
CA ASN A 130 21.99 31.84 14.24
C ASN A 130 20.70 31.91 15.09
N LEU A 131 19.76 32.78 14.72
CA LEU A 131 18.53 33.04 15.46
C LEU A 131 17.31 32.45 14.74
N ASP A 132 17.35 32.38 13.41
CA ASP A 132 16.26 31.83 12.60
C ASP A 132 16.72 30.66 11.71
N SER A 133 16.28 29.45 12.07
CA SER A 133 16.60 28.25 11.30
C SER A 133 16.03 28.22 9.88
N TYR A 134 15.09 29.11 9.56
CA TYR A 134 14.47 29.25 8.25
C TYR A 134 15.18 30.28 7.35
N LYS A 135 16.15 31.01 7.89
CA LYS A 135 16.87 32.05 7.16
C LYS A 135 18.30 31.62 6.85
N CYS A 136 18.70 31.86 5.61
CA CYS A 136 20.06 31.68 5.16
C CYS A 136 20.66 33.04 4.77
N ASN A 137 21.79 33.38 5.40
CA ASN A 137 22.52 34.62 5.17
C ASN A 137 23.69 34.40 4.22
N PRO A 138 23.99 35.36 3.34
CA PRO A 138 25.10 35.24 2.41
C PRO A 138 26.44 35.12 3.16
N VAL A 139 27.33 34.29 2.63
CA VAL A 139 28.71 34.17 3.06
C VAL A 139 29.55 35.06 2.15
N CYS A 140 30.16 36.10 2.70
CA CYS A 140 31.11 36.92 1.97
C CYS A 140 32.46 36.21 1.93
N SER A 141 32.92 35.89 0.73
CA SER A 141 34.31 35.51 0.47
C SER A 141 35.13 36.78 0.27
N LYS A 142 36.24 36.95 1.00
CA LYS A 142 37.22 38.01 0.75
C LYS A 142 37.95 37.80 -0.57
#